data_AF-B0KGA6-F1
#
_entry.id   AF-B0KGA6-F1
#
_cell.length_a   1.000
_cell.length_b   1.000
_cell.length_c   1.000
_cell.angle_alpha   90.00
_cell.angle_beta   90.00
_cell.angle_gamma   90.00
#
_symmetry.space_group_name_H-M   'P 1'
#
loop_
_entity.id
_entity.type
_entity.pdbx_description
1 polymer ?
#
loop_
_entity_poly.entity_id
_entity_poly.type
_entity_poly.pdbx_seq_one_letter_code
_entity_poly.pdbx_strand_id
1 'polypeptide(L)'
;MFSIMCASEEDLLNKVRAALTQGVENKRGYPIFMLRSIVSSPRLKDVFVRDFPVDDLVQVGDSYLDKHTMLADQPQKTYALSQVEWQRRESQANVVSEFHFRDTSVSKLQIWPFDPRVLDEEQLRIAVAVSFTEFEIFDEPRLSLSLGDLLADLSVTTDYSYEFER
;
A
#
# COMPACT_ATOMS: atom_id res chain seq x y z
N MET A 1 -11.51 2.78 -22.56
CA MET A 1 -11.20 1.70 -21.60
C MET A 1 -9.78 1.95 -21.14
N PHE A 2 -9.57 2.40 -19.90
CA PHE A 2 -8.22 2.60 -19.39
C PHE A 2 -7.57 1.23 -19.18
N SER A 3 -6.35 1.07 -19.70
CA SER A 3 -5.50 -0.07 -19.33
C SER A 3 -5.01 0.18 -17.92
N ILE A 4 -5.14 -0.80 -17.03
CA ILE A 4 -4.63 -0.68 -15.67
C ILE A 4 -3.09 -0.63 -15.72
N MET A 5 -2.51 0.38 -15.07
CA MET A 5 -1.07 0.60 -15.04
C MET A 5 -0.43 -0.20 -13.91
N CYS A 6 0.80 -0.65 -14.15
CA CYS A 6 1.66 -1.17 -13.09
C CYS A 6 2.20 -0.01 -12.25
N ALA A 7 2.46 -0.22 -10.96
CA ALA A 7 3.06 0.83 -10.13
C ALA A 7 4.53 1.17 -10.48
N SER A 8 5.21 0.31 -11.27
CA SER A 8 6.55 0.58 -11.82
C SER A 8 6.55 1.31 -13.17
N GLU A 9 5.37 1.71 -13.65
CA GLU A 9 5.22 2.43 -14.92
C GLU A 9 5.96 3.77 -14.89
N GLU A 10 6.72 4.09 -15.95
CA GLU A 10 7.38 5.39 -16.08
C GLU A 10 6.35 6.52 -16.11
N ASP A 11 6.67 7.64 -15.46
CA ASP A 11 5.81 8.83 -15.37
C ASP A 11 4.42 8.55 -14.75
N LEU A 12 4.35 7.58 -13.83
CA LEU A 12 3.10 7.12 -13.20
C LEU A 12 2.27 8.28 -12.64
N LEU A 13 2.90 9.21 -11.92
CA LEU A 13 2.20 10.31 -11.24
C LEU A 13 1.40 11.18 -12.23
N ASN A 14 2.02 11.56 -13.35
CA ASN A 14 1.37 12.39 -14.36
C ASN A 14 0.26 11.60 -15.08
N LYS A 15 0.49 10.32 -15.38
CA LYS A 15 -0.53 9.44 -15.97
C LYS A 15 -1.74 9.27 -15.04
N VAL A 16 -1.51 9.10 -13.73
CA VAL A 16 -2.57 9.02 -12.71
C VAL A 16 -3.36 10.32 -12.64
N ARG A 17 -2.69 11.47 -12.57
CA ARG A 17 -3.36 12.79 -12.57
C ARG A 17 -4.20 13.01 -13.82
N ALA A 18 -3.67 12.66 -15.00
CA ALA A 18 -4.41 12.74 -16.26
C ALA A 18 -5.63 11.80 -16.27
N ALA A 19 -5.50 10.58 -15.75
CA ALA A 19 -6.59 9.62 -15.71
C ALA A 19 -7.70 10.03 -14.72
N LEU A 20 -7.36 10.54 -13.53
CA LEU A 20 -8.34 11.01 -12.54
C LEU A 20 -9.14 12.23 -13.04
N THR A 21 -8.50 13.14 -13.77
CA THR A 21 -9.12 14.40 -14.22
C THR A 21 -9.94 14.28 -15.51
N GLN A 22 -9.82 13.17 -16.25
CA GLN A 22 -10.46 12.98 -17.56
C GLN A 22 -12.00 12.87 -17.56
N GLY A 23 -12.69 13.11 -16.42
CA GLY A 23 -14.13 12.84 -16.30
C GLY A 23 -14.98 13.80 -15.46
N VAL A 24 -14.44 14.92 -14.94
CA VAL A 24 -15.06 16.04 -14.18
C VAL A 24 -14.15 16.42 -12.99
N GLU A 25 -13.98 17.72 -12.76
CA GLU A 25 -13.30 18.26 -11.58
C GLU A 25 -14.12 17.95 -10.32
N ASN A 26 -13.64 17.02 -9.48
CA ASN A 26 -14.35 16.62 -8.29
C ASN A 26 -13.88 17.46 -7.08
N LYS A 27 -14.67 18.47 -6.72
CA LYS A 27 -14.39 19.33 -5.54
C LYS A 27 -14.38 18.58 -4.21
N ARG A 28 -14.91 17.35 -4.15
CA ARG A 28 -14.94 16.50 -2.95
C ARG A 28 -13.82 15.45 -2.93
N GLY A 29 -12.94 15.43 -3.93
CA GLY A 29 -11.89 14.43 -4.08
C GLY A 29 -12.38 13.13 -4.74
N TYR A 30 -11.44 12.39 -5.31
CA TYR A 30 -11.64 11.12 -5.98
C TYR A 30 -11.61 9.96 -4.96
N PRO A 31 -12.63 9.09 -4.89
CA PRO A 31 -12.57 7.92 -4.02
C PRO A 31 -11.38 7.01 -4.35
N ILE A 32 -10.75 6.40 -3.35
CA ILE A 32 -9.57 5.53 -3.53
C ILE A 32 -9.79 4.37 -4.50
N PHE A 33 -11.02 3.86 -4.62
CA PHE A 33 -11.34 2.83 -5.61
C PHE A 33 -11.07 3.29 -7.05
N MET A 34 -11.17 4.60 -7.34
CA MET A 34 -10.83 5.15 -8.66
C MET A 34 -9.32 5.02 -8.92
N LEU A 35 -8.49 5.34 -7.94
CA LEU A 35 -7.04 5.12 -8.04
C LEU A 35 -6.71 3.63 -8.29
N ARG A 36 -7.40 2.72 -7.60
CA ARG A 36 -7.26 1.26 -7.78
C ARG A 36 -7.76 0.74 -9.14
N SER A 37 -8.62 1.49 -9.81
CA SER A 37 -9.05 1.18 -11.19
C SER A 37 -8.04 1.66 -12.24
N ILE A 38 -7.10 2.52 -11.84
CA ILE A 38 -6.06 3.11 -12.70
C ILE A 38 -4.73 2.38 -12.50
N VAL A 39 -4.38 2.05 -11.25
CA VAL A 39 -3.12 1.40 -10.87
C VAL A 39 -3.39 0.09 -10.16
N SER A 40 -2.74 -0.99 -10.59
CA SER A 40 -2.89 -2.30 -9.97
C SER A 40 -2.16 -2.37 -8.62
N SER A 41 -2.76 -3.09 -7.67
CA SER A 41 -2.09 -3.40 -6.41
C SER A 41 -0.84 -4.25 -6.67
N PRO A 42 0.33 -3.89 -6.12
CA PRO A 42 1.52 -4.73 -6.20
C PRO A 42 1.48 -5.88 -5.19
N ARG A 43 0.59 -5.86 -4.19
CA ARG A 43 0.57 -6.85 -3.10
C ARG A 43 -0.07 -8.15 -3.57
N LEU A 44 0.76 -9.19 -3.74
CA LEU A 44 0.30 -10.54 -4.12
C LEU A 44 -0.14 -11.36 -2.90
N LYS A 45 0.64 -11.30 -1.82
CA LYS A 45 0.35 -11.98 -0.55
C LYS A 45 1.13 -11.36 0.59
N ASP A 46 0.69 -11.67 1.81
CA ASP A 46 1.42 -11.36 3.03
C ASP A 46 1.97 -12.63 3.67
N VAL A 47 3.13 -12.50 4.30
CA VAL A 47 3.74 -13.55 5.11
C VAL A 47 4.28 -12.93 6.39
N PHE A 48 3.97 -13.53 7.54
CA PHE A 48 4.59 -13.14 8.81
C PHE A 48 5.81 -14.02 9.06
N VAL A 49 6.92 -13.38 9.38
CA VAL A 49 8.21 -14.05 9.56
C VAL A 49 8.86 -13.57 10.85
N ARG A 50 9.50 -14.50 11.56
CA ARG A 50 10.24 -14.23 12.79
C ARG A 50 11.74 -14.15 12.51
N ASP A 51 12.41 -13.13 13.06
CA ASP A 51 13.86 -12.92 12.97
C ASP A 51 14.39 -12.94 11.52
N PHE A 52 13.57 -12.50 10.56
CA PHE A 52 13.95 -12.44 9.15
C PHE A 52 14.84 -11.22 8.89
N PRO A 53 15.93 -11.34 8.09
CA PRO A 53 16.74 -10.18 7.75
C PRO A 53 15.94 -9.18 6.89
N VAL A 54 15.77 -7.94 7.37
CA VAL A 54 14.95 -6.90 6.72
C VAL A 54 15.74 -5.64 6.33
N ASP A 55 17.03 -5.57 6.64
CA ASP A 55 17.85 -4.35 6.47
C ASP A 55 17.94 -3.85 5.03
N ASP A 56 17.77 -4.74 4.05
CA ASP A 56 17.83 -4.46 2.62
C ASP A 56 16.45 -4.34 1.95
N LEU A 57 15.38 -4.41 2.75
CA LEU A 57 14.00 -4.40 2.27
C LEU A 57 13.37 -3.01 2.34
N VAL A 58 12.41 -2.77 1.45
CA VAL A 58 11.67 -1.51 1.39
C VAL A 58 10.53 -1.55 2.40
N GLN A 59 10.43 -0.55 3.28
CA GLN A 59 9.27 -0.41 4.16
C GLN A 59 8.03 -0.04 3.35
N VAL A 60 6.93 -0.77 3.55
CA VAL A 60 5.63 -0.57 2.88
C VAL A 60 4.49 -0.67 3.89
N GLY A 61 3.24 -0.57 3.43
CA GLY A 61 2.06 -0.74 4.27
C GLY A 61 2.07 0.22 5.47
N ASP A 62 1.71 -0.29 6.64
CA ASP A 62 1.60 0.51 7.87
C ASP A 62 2.91 1.20 8.25
N SER A 63 4.06 0.56 8.01
CA SER A 63 5.37 1.17 8.31
C SER A 63 5.71 2.32 7.39
N TYR A 64 5.30 2.25 6.13
CA TYR A 64 5.44 3.38 5.22
C TYR A 64 4.47 4.51 5.58
N LEU A 65 3.22 4.19 5.94
CA LEU A 65 2.26 5.18 6.42
C LEU A 65 2.77 5.87 7.70
N ASP A 66 3.19 5.12 8.71
CA ASP A 66 3.75 5.64 9.97
C ASP A 66 4.92 6.60 9.72
N LYS A 67 5.84 6.23 8.83
CA LYS A 67 6.97 7.09 8.45
C LYS A 67 6.55 8.44 7.84
N HIS A 68 5.42 8.49 7.12
CA HIS A 68 4.99 9.69 6.39
C HIS A 68 3.90 10.49 7.09
N THR A 69 3.08 9.85 7.94
CA THR A 69 1.92 10.48 8.58
C THR A 69 1.99 10.46 10.10
N MET A 70 2.80 9.58 10.70
CA MET A 70 2.87 9.33 12.15
C MET A 70 1.54 8.82 12.77
N LEU A 71 0.64 8.27 11.95
CA LEU A 71 -0.70 7.86 12.38
C LEU A 71 -0.91 6.33 12.37
N ALA A 72 -0.05 5.57 11.69
CA ALA A 72 -0.24 4.14 11.41
C ALA A 72 0.79 3.22 12.13
N ASP A 73 1.24 3.58 13.34
CA ASP A 73 2.22 2.75 14.05
C ASP A 73 1.64 1.36 14.40
N GLN A 74 2.41 0.34 14.03
CA GLN A 74 2.16 -1.07 14.30
C GLN A 74 3.45 -1.72 14.83
N PRO A 75 3.37 -2.62 15.83
CA PRO A 75 4.55 -3.32 16.34
C PRO A 75 5.22 -4.21 15.29
N GLN A 76 4.44 -4.88 14.44
CA GLN A 76 4.97 -5.66 13.33
C GLN A 76 5.25 -4.73 12.15
N LYS A 77 6.52 -4.39 11.96
CA LYS A 77 6.93 -3.56 10.82
C LYS A 77 6.71 -4.34 9.51
N THR A 78 6.30 -3.60 8.48
CA THR A 78 5.89 -4.14 7.18
C THR A 78 6.93 -3.77 6.12
N TYR A 79 7.40 -4.79 5.41
CA TYR A 79 8.41 -4.66 4.35
C TYR A 79 7.92 -5.33 3.06
N ALA A 80 8.44 -4.90 1.92
CA ALA A 80 8.18 -5.54 0.64
C ALA A 80 9.45 -6.15 0.04
N LEU A 81 9.26 -7.25 -0.69
CA LEU A 81 10.25 -7.84 -1.57
C LEU A 81 9.59 -8.46 -2.80
N SER A 82 10.38 -8.68 -3.85
CA SER A 82 9.87 -9.34 -5.06
C SER A 82 9.55 -10.81 -4.80
N GLN A 83 8.62 -11.37 -5.57
CA GLN A 83 8.29 -12.79 -5.56
C GLN A 83 9.52 -13.66 -5.88
N VAL A 84 10.39 -13.21 -6.79
CA VAL A 84 11.62 -13.91 -7.14
C VAL A 84 12.58 -13.97 -5.95
N GLU A 85 12.71 -12.86 -5.21
CA GLU A 85 13.54 -12.83 -4.01
C GLU A 85 12.94 -13.68 -2.88
N TRP A 86 11.62 -13.63 -2.69
CA TRP A 86 10.93 -14.48 -1.71
C TRP A 86 11.20 -15.96 -1.97
N GLN A 87 11.04 -16.43 -3.21
CA GLN A 87 11.29 -17.82 -3.58
C GLN A 87 12.72 -18.29 -3.27
N ARG A 88 13.70 -17.39 -3.30
CA ARG A 88 15.10 -17.72 -2.96
C ARG A 88 15.34 -17.80 -1.45
N ARG A 89 14.60 -17.01 -0.66
CA ARG A 89 14.80 -16.85 0.79
C ARG A 89 13.80 -17.63 1.64
N GLU A 90 12.70 -18.11 1.06
CA GLU A 90 11.58 -18.76 1.76
C GLU A 90 12.01 -19.98 2.57
N SER A 91 12.96 -20.78 2.07
CA SER A 91 13.47 -21.96 2.79
C SER A 91 14.25 -21.63 4.08
N GLN A 92 14.69 -20.39 4.22
CA GLN A 92 15.40 -19.88 5.39
C GLN A 92 14.49 -19.05 6.31
N ALA A 93 13.25 -18.77 5.88
CA ALA A 93 12.32 -17.95 6.62
C ALA A 93 11.60 -18.77 7.70
N ASN A 94 11.60 -18.28 8.94
CA ASN A 94 10.74 -18.80 10.00
C ASN A 94 9.34 -18.19 9.86
N VAL A 95 8.50 -18.79 9.02
CA VAL A 95 7.12 -18.35 8.78
C VAL A 95 6.26 -18.71 9.98
N VAL A 96 5.54 -17.73 10.52
CA VAL A 96 4.66 -17.88 11.69
C VAL A 96 3.23 -17.52 11.33
N SER A 97 2.26 -18.27 11.84
CA SER A 97 0.83 -17.96 11.70
C SER A 97 0.22 -17.37 12.97
N GLU A 98 0.86 -17.59 14.11
CA GLU A 98 0.40 -17.16 15.43
C GLU A 98 1.55 -16.50 16.20
N PHE A 99 1.29 -15.33 16.75
CA PHE A 99 2.23 -14.56 17.54
C PHE A 99 1.47 -13.52 18.37
N HIS A 100 2.11 -13.02 19.42
CA HIS A 100 1.53 -11.97 20.24
C HIS A 100 1.58 -10.64 19.48
N PHE A 101 0.53 -9.81 19.57
CA PHE A 101 0.44 -8.53 18.84
C PHE A 101 1.59 -7.54 19.16
N ARG A 102 2.29 -7.71 20.29
CA ARG A 102 3.47 -6.92 20.67
C ARG A 102 4.82 -7.59 20.37
N ASP A 103 4.82 -8.73 19.68
CA ASP A 103 6.06 -9.43 19.33
C ASP A 103 6.78 -8.68 18.21
N THR A 104 7.81 -7.91 18.58
CA THR A 104 8.62 -7.13 17.63
C THR A 104 9.67 -7.96 16.90
N SER A 105 9.83 -9.25 17.24
CA SER A 105 10.66 -10.18 16.45
C SER A 105 9.96 -10.62 15.17
N VAL A 106 8.64 -10.40 15.07
CA VAL A 106 7.84 -10.72 13.90
C VAL A 106 7.71 -9.50 13.00
N SER A 107 7.97 -9.68 11.71
CA SER A 107 7.73 -8.69 10.66
C SER A 107 6.72 -9.22 9.67
N LYS A 108 5.99 -8.30 9.03
CA LYS A 108 5.08 -8.60 7.92
C LYS A 108 5.81 -8.36 6.60
N LEU A 109 5.86 -9.36 5.74
CA LEU A 109 6.39 -9.24 4.38
C LEU A 109 5.23 -9.19 3.39
N GLN A 110 5.15 -8.13 2.59
CA GLN A 110 4.34 -8.09 1.38
C GLN A 110 5.16 -8.59 0.20
N ILE A 111 4.64 -9.59 -0.51
CA ILE A 111 5.31 -10.13 -1.70
C ILE A 111 4.75 -9.45 -2.93
N TRP A 112 5.63 -8.85 -3.74
CA TRP A 112 5.27 -8.06 -4.92
C TRP A 112 5.72 -8.74 -6.22
N PRO A 113 5.08 -8.47 -7.38
CA PRO A 113 5.45 -9.10 -8.66
C PRO A 113 6.77 -8.58 -9.23
N PHE A 114 7.27 -7.44 -8.73
CA PHE A 114 8.54 -6.82 -9.12
C PHE A 114 9.31 -6.38 -7.86
N ASP A 115 10.56 -5.96 -8.05
CA ASP A 115 11.41 -5.47 -6.96
C ASP A 115 10.98 -4.07 -6.51
N PRO A 116 10.51 -3.87 -5.26
CA PRO A 116 10.07 -2.56 -4.78
C PRO A 116 11.16 -1.48 -4.84
N ARG A 117 12.45 -1.86 -4.85
CA ARG A 117 13.59 -0.94 -4.88
C ARG A 117 13.72 -0.18 -6.21
N VAL A 118 13.03 -0.61 -7.25
CA VAL A 118 13.03 0.07 -8.56
C VAL A 118 12.09 1.26 -8.58
N LEU A 119 11.19 1.39 -7.60
CA LEU A 119 10.24 2.48 -7.53
C LEU A 119 10.92 3.73 -7.00
N ASP A 120 10.63 4.86 -7.63
CA ASP A 120 10.84 6.16 -7.00
C ASP A 120 9.83 6.41 -5.87
N GLU A 121 10.01 7.51 -5.14
CA GLU A 121 9.16 7.83 -3.98
C GLU A 121 7.68 7.99 -4.35
N GLU A 122 7.39 8.57 -5.52
CA GLU A 122 6.03 8.83 -5.99
C GLU A 122 5.33 7.53 -6.42
N GLN A 123 6.06 6.69 -7.15
CA GLN A 123 5.62 5.36 -7.51
C GLN A 123 5.38 4.50 -6.26
N LEU A 124 6.30 4.52 -5.29
CA LEU A 124 6.18 3.76 -4.05
C LEU A 124 4.98 4.22 -3.22
N ARG A 125 4.77 5.54 -3.12
CA ARG A 125 3.62 6.13 -2.45
C ARG A 125 2.29 5.62 -3.01
N ILE A 126 2.14 5.67 -4.34
CA ILE A 126 0.95 5.16 -5.02
C ILE A 126 0.82 3.65 -4.84
N ALA A 127 1.92 2.91 -5.00
CA ALA A 127 1.98 1.46 -4.83
C ALA A 127 1.50 1.01 -3.44
N VAL A 128 1.95 1.70 -2.39
CA VAL A 128 1.53 1.46 -1.00
C VAL A 128 0.05 1.76 -0.83
N ALA A 129 -0.43 2.91 -1.32
CA ALA A 129 -1.83 3.28 -1.20
C ALA A 129 -2.79 2.24 -1.82
N VAL A 130 -2.47 1.76 -3.03
CA VAL A 130 -3.29 0.74 -3.71
C VAL A 130 -3.12 -0.67 -3.13
N SER A 131 -2.13 -0.91 -2.27
CA SER A 131 -1.86 -2.21 -1.64
C SER A 131 -2.84 -2.58 -0.52
N PHE A 132 -3.49 -1.58 0.08
CA PHE A 132 -4.54 -1.80 1.08
C PHE A 132 -5.81 -2.30 0.39
N THR A 133 -6.61 -3.05 1.13
CA THR A 133 -7.96 -3.48 0.72
C THR A 133 -9.01 -2.51 1.26
N GLU A 134 -10.23 -2.57 0.73
CA GLU A 134 -11.34 -1.78 1.30
C GLU A 134 -11.66 -2.18 2.74
N PHE A 135 -11.56 -3.46 3.06
CA PHE A 135 -11.80 -3.94 4.42
C PHE A 135 -10.76 -3.41 5.41
N GLU A 136 -9.48 -3.38 5.04
CA GLU A 136 -8.43 -2.81 5.91
C GLU A 136 -8.66 -1.30 6.16
N ILE A 137 -9.07 -0.55 5.14
CA ILE A 137 -9.37 0.88 5.28
C ILE A 137 -10.60 1.10 6.16
N PHE A 138 -11.62 0.27 6.01
CA PHE A 138 -12.86 0.37 6.78
C PHE A 138 -12.67 -0.03 8.25
N ASP A 139 -11.88 -1.07 8.52
CA ASP A 139 -11.69 -1.63 9.86
C ASP A 139 -10.81 -0.76 10.76
N GLU A 140 -9.80 -0.06 10.19
CA GLU A 140 -8.88 0.79 10.95
C GLU A 140 -9.00 2.27 10.52
N PRO A 141 -9.72 3.11 11.29
CA PRO A 141 -9.88 4.53 10.98
C PRO A 141 -8.56 5.29 10.81
N ARG A 142 -7.49 4.89 11.51
CA ARG A 142 -6.17 5.52 11.38
C ARG A 142 -5.54 5.27 10.00
N LEU A 143 -5.83 4.13 9.37
CA LEU A 143 -5.39 3.85 8.01
C LEU A 143 -6.11 4.76 7.01
N SER A 144 -7.42 4.93 7.17
CA SER A 144 -8.19 5.86 6.35
C SER A 144 -7.61 7.28 6.43
N LEU A 145 -7.41 7.80 7.63
CA LEU A 145 -6.82 9.14 7.83
C LEU A 145 -5.41 9.24 7.23
N SER A 146 -4.56 8.25 7.48
CA SER A 146 -3.19 8.22 6.94
C SER A 146 -3.17 8.20 5.41
N LEU A 147 -4.05 7.44 4.78
CA LEU A 147 -4.14 7.37 3.32
C LEU A 147 -4.69 8.66 2.73
N GLY A 148 -5.65 9.31 3.41
CA GLY A 148 -6.13 10.64 3.05
C GLY A 148 -5.00 11.68 3.05
N ASP A 149 -4.18 11.70 4.09
CA ASP A 149 -3.02 12.60 4.20
C ASP A 149 -1.97 12.28 3.12
N LEU A 150 -1.66 11.00 2.91
CA LEU A 150 -0.65 10.55 1.94
C LEU A 150 -1.01 10.93 0.49
N LEU A 151 -2.31 10.96 0.17
CA LEU A 151 -2.83 11.16 -1.19
C LEU A 151 -3.49 12.53 -1.41
N ALA A 152 -3.33 13.46 -0.46
CA ALA A 152 -3.98 14.76 -0.50
C ALA A 152 -3.65 15.56 -1.78
N ASP A 153 -2.42 15.47 -2.29
CA ASP A 153 -1.98 16.15 -3.52
C ASP A 153 -2.59 15.57 -4.80
N LEU A 154 -3.09 14.33 -4.75
CA LEU A 154 -3.85 13.69 -5.83
C LEU A 154 -5.35 13.93 -5.69
N SER A 155 -5.77 14.66 -4.63
CA SER A 155 -7.17 14.84 -4.27
C SER A 155 -7.90 13.50 -4.12
N VAL A 156 -7.23 12.45 -3.65
CA VAL A 156 -7.86 11.14 -3.41
C VAL A 156 -8.35 11.06 -1.96
N THR A 157 -9.53 10.50 -1.74
CA THR A 157 -10.16 10.33 -0.42
C THR A 157 -10.53 8.88 -0.13
N THR A 158 -10.48 8.52 1.14
CA THR A 158 -10.93 7.25 1.71
C THR A 158 -12.25 7.40 2.49
N ASP A 159 -12.83 8.61 2.53
CA ASP A 159 -14.07 8.88 3.23
C ASP A 159 -15.25 8.27 2.49
N TYR A 160 -15.81 7.21 3.07
CA TYR A 160 -17.06 6.62 2.62
C TYR A 160 -18.25 7.25 3.36
N SER A 161 -18.74 8.40 2.87
CA SER A 161 -20.06 8.88 3.29
C SER A 161 -21.13 8.08 2.54
N TYR A 162 -21.52 6.92 3.08
CA TYR A 162 -22.72 6.22 2.63
C TYR A 162 -23.95 6.95 3.16
N GLU A 163 -24.50 7.88 2.38
CA GLU A 163 -25.84 8.39 2.62
C GLU A 163 -26.84 7.33 2.15
N PHE A 164 -27.38 6.55 3.07
CA PHE A 164 -28.56 5.74 2.79
C PHE A 164 -29.76 6.67 2.77
N GLU A 165 -30.33 6.91 1.59
CA GLU A 165 -31.66 7.53 1.48
C GLU A 165 -32.66 6.67 2.27
N ARG A 166 -33.37 7.30 3.21
CA ARG A 166 -34.45 6.69 4.01
C ARG A 166 -35.76 6.63 3.23
#